data_AF-A0AAJ0EHY1-F1
#
_entry.id   AF-A0AAJ0EHY1-F1
#
_cell.length_a   1.000
_cell.length_b   1.000
_cell.length_c   1.000
_cell.angle_alpha   90.00
_cell.angle_beta   90.00
_cell.angle_gamma   90.00
#
_symmetry.space_group_name_H-M   'P 1'
#
loop_
_entity.id
_entity.type
_entity.pdbx_description
1 polymer ?
#
loop_
_entity_poly.entity_id
_entity_poly.type
_entity_poly.pdbx_seq_one_letter_code
_entity_poly.pdbx_strand_id
1 'polypeptide(L)'
;MSNEYVFSFQSDIIALQLPDHVEETLPKNVVLKIEYPKRRHLFDPVKTGLFNNEALIYNRLRPLQGSIIPRYLGFASITGRRAHLFDRL
;
A
#
# COMPACT_ATOMS: atom_id res chain seq x y z
N MET A 1 20.12 12.24 -18.76
CA MET A 1 18.78 12.86 -18.66
C MET A 1 17.86 11.79 -18.08
N SER A 2 17.59 11.86 -16.78
CA SER A 2 16.75 10.89 -16.08
C SER A 2 15.28 11.25 -16.28
N ASN A 3 14.51 10.33 -16.86
CA ASN A 3 13.06 10.45 -16.97
C ASN A 3 12.46 10.40 -15.56
N GLU A 4 12.14 11.55 -15.00
CA GLU A 4 11.31 11.66 -13.80
C GLU A 4 9.87 11.34 -14.19
N TYR A 5 9.48 10.09 -14.01
CA TYR A 5 8.08 9.70 -14.06
C TYR A 5 7.40 10.18 -12.78
N VAL A 6 6.93 11.43 -12.80
CA VAL A 6 6.02 11.95 -11.78
C VAL A 6 4.67 11.28 -12.01
N PHE A 7 4.45 10.14 -11.36
CA PHE A 7 3.13 9.53 -11.27
C PHE A 7 2.30 10.37 -10.30
N SER A 8 1.43 11.22 -10.84
CA SER A 8 0.42 11.92 -10.07
C SER A 8 -0.59 10.90 -9.54
N PHE A 9 -0.39 10.45 -8.30
CA PHE A 9 -1.38 9.66 -7.60
C PHE A 9 -2.64 10.51 -7.37
N GLN A 10 -3.79 9.97 -7.79
CA GLN A 10 -5.11 10.55 -7.53
C GLN A 10 -5.28 10.78 -6.02
N SER A 11 -5.77 11.98 -5.71
CA SER A 11 -5.79 12.74 -4.44
C SER A 11 -6.28 12.06 -3.15
N ASP A 12 -6.67 10.79 -3.17
CA ASP A 12 -7.46 10.19 -2.09
C ASP A 12 -6.68 9.15 -1.27
N ILE A 13 -5.44 8.82 -1.66
CA ILE A 13 -4.67 7.79 -0.95
C ILE A 13 -3.72 8.45 0.04
N ILE A 14 -4.10 8.39 1.31
CA ILE A 14 -3.27 8.86 2.43
C ILE A 14 -2.05 7.94 2.51
N ALA A 15 -0.86 8.53 2.39
CA ALA A 15 0.40 7.87 2.70
C ALA A 15 0.77 8.17 4.15
N LEU A 16 0.69 7.15 5.02
CA LEU A 16 1.04 7.29 6.44
C LEU A 16 2.47 6.81 6.70
N GLN A 17 3.32 7.64 7.27
CA GLN A 17 4.59 7.19 7.83
C GLN A 17 4.32 6.61 9.21
N LEU A 18 4.61 5.32 9.39
CA LEU A 18 4.38 4.59 10.63
C LEU A 18 5.72 4.20 11.27
N PRO A 19 5.79 4.21 12.62
CA PRO A 19 6.97 3.77 13.35
C PRO A 19 7.17 2.25 13.27
N ASP A 20 8.34 1.78 13.67
CA ASP A 20 8.56 0.35 13.91
C ASP A 20 7.66 -0.15 15.03
N HIS A 21 7.25 -1.43 14.96
CA HIS A 21 6.32 -2.05 15.90
C HIS A 21 4.91 -1.44 15.94
N VAL A 22 4.52 -0.65 14.93
CA VAL A 22 3.17 -0.06 14.85
C VAL A 22 2.05 -1.11 14.91
N GLU A 23 2.32 -2.35 14.50
CA GLU A 23 1.39 -3.49 14.54
C GLU A 23 0.76 -3.70 15.92
N GLU A 24 1.47 -3.37 17.01
CA GLU A 24 0.99 -3.50 18.39
C GLU A 24 0.00 -2.40 18.79
N THR A 25 0.01 -1.28 18.07
CA THR A 25 -0.80 -0.09 18.37
C THR A 25 -1.90 0.19 17.37
N LEU A 26 -1.89 -0.52 16.23
CA LEU A 26 -2.94 -0.40 15.23
C LEU A 26 -4.28 -0.86 15.81
N PRO A 27 -5.40 -0.21 15.41
CA PRO A 27 -6.72 -0.72 15.70
C PRO A 27 -6.84 -2.18 15.25
N LYS A 28 -7.54 -3.02 16.03
CA LYS A 28 -7.61 -4.49 15.81
C LYS A 28 -8.18 -4.89 14.43
N ASN A 29 -8.96 -4.00 13.83
CA ASN A 29 -9.54 -4.16 12.50
C ASN A 29 -8.60 -3.73 11.38
N VAL A 30 -7.53 -2.99 11.66
CA VAL A 30 -6.57 -2.56 10.65
C VAL A 30 -5.53 -3.65 10.39
N VAL A 31 -5.25 -3.92 9.12
CA VAL A 31 -4.23 -4.86 8.68
C VAL A 31 -3.24 -4.18 7.76
N LEU A 32 -1.98 -4.50 7.97
CA LEU A 32 -0.88 -4.10 7.10
C LEU A 32 -0.46 -5.27 6.20
N LYS A 33 -0.41 -5.01 4.89
CA LYS A 33 0.24 -5.89 3.93
C LYS A 33 1.54 -5.23 3.47
N ILE A 34 2.62 -5.55 4.17
CA ILE A 34 3.94 -4.97 3.90
C ILE A 34 4.49 -5.54 2.58
N GLU A 35 5.02 -4.67 1.74
CA GLU A 35 5.81 -5.05 0.57
C GLU A 35 7.07 -5.76 1.06
N TYR A 36 7.18 -7.07 0.81
CA TYR A 36 8.39 -7.86 1.03
C TYR A 36 9.15 -7.99 -0.29
N PRO A 37 9.98 -7.01 -0.68
CA PRO A 37 10.91 -7.24 -1.76
C PRO A 37 11.91 -8.29 -1.28
N LYS A 38 12.00 -9.43 -1.96
CA LYS A 38 13.22 -10.24 -1.92
C LYS A 38 14.38 -9.28 -2.24
N ARG A 39 15.48 -9.27 -1.48
CA ARG A 39 16.59 -8.28 -1.60
C ARG A 39 17.02 -7.96 -3.04
N ARG A 40 16.91 -8.92 -3.96
CA ARG A 40 17.19 -8.79 -5.40
C ARG A 40 16.24 -7.87 -6.17
N HIS A 41 15.17 -7.36 -5.55
CA HIS A 41 14.08 -6.64 -6.22
C HIS A 41 13.85 -5.24 -5.67
N LEU A 42 14.67 -4.79 -4.72
CA LEU A 42 14.59 -3.44 -4.13
C LEU A 42 14.76 -2.33 -5.18
N PHE A 43 15.34 -2.64 -6.34
CA PHE A 43 15.58 -1.71 -7.44
C PHE A 43 14.99 -2.20 -8.77
N ASP A 44 14.04 -3.15 -8.73
CA ASP A 44 13.37 -3.69 -9.92
C ASP A 44 12.12 -2.86 -10.23
N PRO A 45 12.15 -1.97 -11.25
CA PRO A 45 11.04 -1.05 -11.55
C PRO A 45 9.76 -1.77 -11.95
N VAL A 46 9.85 -3.01 -12.47
CA VAL A 46 8.66 -3.81 -12.80
C VAL A 46 7.94 -4.21 -11.52
N LYS A 47 8.68 -4.56 -10.48
CA LYS A 47 8.09 -4.99 -9.21
C LYS A 47 7.60 -3.85 -8.34
N THR A 48 8.26 -2.69 -8.37
CA THR A 48 7.69 -1.50 -7.73
C THR A 48 6.37 -1.08 -8.38
N GLY A 49 6.23 -1.32 -9.69
CA GLY A 49 4.97 -1.16 -10.43
C GLY A 49 3.86 -2.11 -10.00
N LEU A 50 4.19 -3.34 -9.57
CA LEU A 50 3.17 -4.30 -9.08
C LEU A 50 2.45 -3.80 -7.84
N PHE A 51 3.17 -3.20 -6.89
CA PHE A 51 2.57 -2.60 -5.69
C PHE A 51 1.60 -1.46 -6.04
N ASN A 52 1.99 -0.58 -6.96
CA ASN A 52 1.12 0.52 -7.39
C ASN A 52 -0.10 -0.01 -8.16
N ASN A 53 0.09 -1.03 -9.01
CA ASN A 53 -1.00 -1.69 -9.72
C ASN A 53 -1.99 -2.36 -8.77
N GLU A 54 -1.51 -2.95 -7.69
CA GLU A 54 -2.37 -3.56 -6.68
C GLU A 54 -3.32 -2.53 -6.05
N ALA A 55 -2.83 -1.34 -5.71
CA ALA A 55 -3.67 -0.25 -5.22
C ALA A 55 -4.70 0.23 -6.24
N LEU A 56 -4.32 0.29 -7.53
CA LEU A 56 -5.26 0.62 -8.60
C LEU A 56 -6.37 -0.42 -8.72
N ILE A 57 -6.05 -1.70 -8.55
CA ILE A 57 -7.04 -2.78 -8.51
C ILE A 57 -8.00 -2.57 -7.35
N TYR A 58 -7.50 -2.33 -6.14
CA TYR A 58 -8.38 -2.05 -4.99
C TYR A 58 -9.27 -0.83 -5.24
N ASN A 59 -8.72 0.25 -5.79
CA ASN A 59 -9.51 1.43 -6.12
C ASN A 59 -10.66 1.13 -7.10
N ARG A 60 -10.41 0.27 -8.10
CA ARG A 60 -11.46 -0.19 -9.04
C ARG A 60 -12.50 -1.10 -8.38
N LEU A 61 -12.09 -1.87 -7.38
CA LEU A 61 -12.95 -2.77 -6.61
C LEU A 61 -13.68 -2.07 -5.44
N ARG A 62 -13.61 -0.74 -5.33
CA ARG A 62 -14.28 0.05 -4.26
C ARG A 62 -15.74 -0.36 -4.01
N PRO A 63 -16.58 -0.68 -5.02
CA PRO A 63 -17.96 -1.09 -4.77
C PRO A 63 -18.11 -2.41 -3.99
N LEU A 64 -17.09 -3.27 -3.95
CA LEU A 64 -17.12 -4.58 -3.29
C LEU A 64 -16.48 -4.55 -1.89
N GLN A 65 -15.87 -3.43 -1.52
CA GLN A 65 -15.12 -3.27 -0.29
C GLN A 65 -16.04 -3.09 0.91
N GLY A 66 -15.72 -3.77 2.02
CA GLY A 66 -16.51 -3.74 3.25
C GLY A 66 -17.73 -4.67 3.24
N SER A 67 -17.92 -5.46 2.17
CA SER A 67 -18.94 -6.50 2.07
C SER A 67 -18.38 -7.83 1.60
N ILE A 68 -17.60 -7.83 0.51
CA ILE A 68 -17.04 -9.04 -0.11
C ILE A 68 -15.54 -9.12 0.12
N ILE A 69 -14.85 -7.98 0.03
CA ILE A 69 -13.40 -7.87 0.27
C ILE A 69 -13.13 -6.80 1.34
N PRO A 70 -12.00 -6.87 2.07
CA PRO A 70 -11.58 -5.83 3.01
C PRO A 70 -11.58 -4.44 2.39
N ARG A 71 -11.87 -3.40 3.19
CA ARG A 71 -11.76 -2.02 2.68
C ARG A 71 -10.30 -1.64 2.56
N TYR A 72 -9.93 -1.08 1.42
CA TYR A 72 -8.61 -0.55 1.19
C TYR A 72 -8.56 0.89 1.70
N LEU A 73 -7.70 1.12 2.70
CA LEU A 73 -7.56 2.42 3.36
C LEU A 73 -6.46 3.28 2.74
N GLY A 74 -5.49 2.65 2.07
CA GLY A 74 -4.41 3.35 1.37
C GLY A 74 -3.05 2.75 1.61
N PHE A 75 -2.02 3.60 1.67
CA PHE A 75 -0.63 3.18 1.81
C PHE A 75 -0.01 3.64 3.12
N ALA A 76 0.92 2.84 3.63
CA ALA A 76 1.83 3.24 4.68
C ALA A 76 3.29 3.01 4.28
N SER A 77 4.19 3.70 4.94
CA SER A 77 5.63 3.44 4.95
C SER A 77 6.03 3.05 6.37
N ILE A 78 6.62 1.88 6.54
CA ILE A 78 7.12 1.35 7.82
C ILE A 78 8.58 0.99 7.59
N THR A 79 9.51 1.63 8.31
CA THR A 79 10.96 1.43 8.12
C THR A 79 11.45 1.58 6.67
N GLY A 80 10.85 2.49 5.91
CA GLY A 80 11.16 2.69 4.49
C GLY A 80 10.61 1.60 3.56
N ARG A 81 9.77 0.69 4.07
CA ARG A 81 9.04 -0.31 3.31
C ARG A 81 7.61 0.13 3.13
N ARG A 82 7.09 0.00 1.91
CA ARG A 82 5.69 0.33 1.63
C ARG A 82 4.78 -0.78 2.15
N ALA A 83 3.57 -0.42 2.54
CA ALA A 83 2.55 -1.36 2.95
C ALA A 83 1.19 -0.89 2.46
N HIS A 84 0.31 -1.82 2.13
CA HIS A 84 -1.10 -1.54 1.94
C HIS A 84 -1.83 -1.62 3.28
N LEU A 85 -2.73 -0.68 3.53
CA LEU A 85 -3.60 -0.63 4.69
C LEU A 85 -4.99 -1.15 4.34
N PHE A 86 -5.53 -2.01 5.19
CA PHE A 86 -6.89 -2.54 5.06
C PHE A 86 -7.66 -2.45 6.36
N ASP A 87 -8.98 -2.31 6.24
CA ASP A 87 -9.95 -2.56 7.31
C ASP A 87 -10.52 -3.97 7.12
N ARG A 88 -10.42 -4.82 8.16
CA ARG A 88 -11.00 -6.17 8.19
C ARG A 88 -12.52 -6.08 8.05
N LEU A 89 -13.08 -7.03 7.30
CA LEU A 89 -14.51 -7.26 7.22
C LEU A 89 -15.08 -7.68 8.59
#